data_AF-A0A284RUX8-F1
#
_entry.id   AF-A0A284RUX8-F1
#
_cell.length_a   1.000
_cell.length_b   1.000
_cell.length_c   1.000
_cell.angle_alpha   90.00
_cell.angle_beta   90.00
_cell.angle_gamma   90.00
#
_symmetry.space_group_name_H-M   'P 1'
#
loop_
_entity.id
_entity.type
_entity.pdbx_description
1 polymer ?
#
loop_
_entity_poly.entity_id
_entity_poly.type
_entity_poly.pdbx_seq_one_letter_code
_entity_poly.pdbx_strand_id
1 'polypeptide(L)'
;MACQADGTFNDDDLAQILQDATDKAASAYHAWGMPAALRTIEIVGMEQGRRWGCCTMNEFREFLGLAPFKSFPEWSTNLEIARMAELLYGHIDNLELYPGLQAEDCMPLGPESGICGGYTMTRVILADAIVLVHGDRFYMTDFTSANLTSWGIQDCARNLDNGAFGVEQPRLLFRHLPRHCSGNSVYGLFPFFTPVAVKENLTNLKLNLSNYNLERPKPKPIPIVINMISAIQYVFNDYNIYKQTYMDDMNLLTQGYGFMLSFDEKEKHSVDRAMALNALFPDQAMIKVVHAK
;
A
#
# COMPACT_ATOMS: atom_id res chain seq x y z
N MET A 1 21.39 -4.67 -3.12
CA MET A 1 21.59 -3.42 -2.35
C MET A 1 22.70 -3.65 -1.35
N ALA A 2 23.64 -2.71 -1.25
CA ALA A 2 24.68 -2.74 -0.22
C ALA A 2 24.18 -1.96 1.01
N CYS A 3 24.54 -2.42 2.21
CA CYS A 3 24.31 -1.65 3.43
C CYS A 3 25.24 -0.43 3.45
N GLN A 4 24.72 0.68 3.97
CA GLN A 4 25.48 1.88 4.27
C GLN A 4 26.39 1.66 5.48
N ALA A 5 27.30 2.60 5.75
CA ALA A 5 28.25 2.51 6.86
C ALA A 5 27.56 2.47 8.24
N ASP A 6 26.34 2.99 8.36
CA ASP A 6 25.50 2.97 9.56
C ASP A 6 24.61 1.72 9.67
N GLY A 7 24.74 0.77 8.72
CA GLY A 7 23.95 -0.46 8.67
C GLY A 7 22.57 -0.30 8.04
N THR A 8 22.18 0.91 7.62
CA THR A 8 20.90 1.14 6.94
C THR A 8 20.97 0.77 5.46
N PHE A 9 19.81 0.66 4.83
CA PHE A 9 19.70 0.59 3.38
C PHE A 9 19.50 1.99 2.79
N ASN A 10 19.85 2.18 1.52
CA ASN A 10 19.56 3.43 0.83
C ASN A 10 18.05 3.52 0.53
N ASP A 11 17.40 4.59 1.00
CA ASP A 11 15.98 4.83 0.79
C ASP A 11 15.58 4.94 -0.69
N ASP A 12 16.44 5.52 -1.54
CA ASP A 12 16.21 5.64 -2.98
C ASP A 12 16.15 4.25 -3.63
N ASP A 13 17.04 3.35 -3.24
CA ASP A 13 17.06 1.96 -3.72
C ASP A 13 15.83 1.18 -3.22
N LEU A 14 15.44 1.36 -1.95
CA LEU A 14 14.25 0.71 -1.37
C LEU A 14 12.98 1.18 -2.10
N ALA A 15 12.82 2.49 -2.27
CA ALA A 15 11.69 3.07 -2.99
C ALA A 15 11.63 2.59 -4.43
N GLN A 16 12.78 2.50 -5.11
CA GLN A 16 12.87 2.00 -6.48
C GLN A 16 12.35 0.56 -6.60
N ILE A 17 12.76 -0.34 -5.69
CA ILE A 17 12.27 -1.73 -5.68
C ILE A 17 10.76 -1.79 -5.48
N LEU A 18 10.24 -1.03 -4.51
CA LEU A 18 8.81 -1.02 -4.21
C LEU A 18 8.01 -0.50 -5.41
N GLN A 19 8.43 0.60 -6.01
CA GLN A 19 7.75 1.16 -7.19
C GLN A 19 7.85 0.22 -8.41
N ASP A 20 9.01 -0.42 -8.63
CA ASP A 20 9.18 -1.41 -9.70
C ASP A 20 8.30 -2.65 -9.51
N ALA A 21 8.06 -3.05 -8.26
CA ALA A 21 7.14 -4.12 -7.93
C ALA A 21 5.69 -3.68 -8.15
N THR A 22 5.30 -2.46 -7.75
CA THR A 22 3.95 -1.92 -7.97
C THR A 22 3.60 -1.83 -9.46
N ASP A 23 4.56 -1.56 -10.34
CA ASP A 23 4.34 -1.49 -11.80
C ASP A 23 4.15 -2.86 -12.46
N LYS A 24 4.43 -3.96 -11.74
CA LYS A 24 4.40 -5.32 -12.28
C LYS A 24 3.30 -6.12 -11.62
N ALA A 25 2.27 -6.44 -12.39
CA ALA A 25 1.25 -7.38 -11.94
C ALA A 25 1.87 -8.76 -11.65
N ALA A 26 1.51 -9.34 -10.51
CA ALA A 26 1.80 -10.74 -10.22
C ALA A 26 0.99 -11.65 -11.15
N SER A 27 1.45 -12.90 -11.30
CA SER A 27 0.68 -13.91 -12.05
C SER A 27 -0.62 -14.24 -11.32
N ALA A 28 -1.68 -14.47 -12.08
CA ALA A 28 -2.92 -15.04 -11.55
C ALA A 28 -2.70 -16.51 -11.15
N TYR A 29 -3.56 -17.02 -10.27
CA TYR A 29 -3.64 -18.46 -10.02
C TYR A 29 -4.24 -19.16 -11.23
N HIS A 30 -3.58 -20.21 -11.71
CA HIS A 30 -4.11 -21.09 -12.74
C HIS A 30 -3.17 -22.29 -12.92
N ALA A 31 -3.70 -23.33 -13.57
CA ALA A 31 -2.89 -24.44 -14.05
C ALA A 31 -1.74 -23.93 -14.96
N TRP A 32 -0.53 -24.45 -14.76
CA TRP A 32 0.69 -24.02 -15.46
C TRP A 32 1.10 -22.55 -15.24
N GLY A 33 0.59 -21.88 -14.20
CA GLY A 33 1.02 -20.53 -13.81
C GLY A 33 2.38 -20.47 -13.12
N MET A 34 2.94 -21.61 -12.72
CA MET A 34 4.20 -21.66 -11.98
C MET A 34 5.42 -21.50 -12.90
N PRO A 35 6.36 -20.58 -12.58
CA PRO A 35 7.55 -20.40 -13.38
C PRO A 35 8.46 -21.63 -13.30
N ALA A 36 9.09 -21.97 -14.43
CA ALA A 36 9.94 -23.16 -14.53
C ALA A 36 11.07 -23.22 -13.48
N ALA A 37 11.55 -22.07 -13.02
CA ALA A 37 12.57 -21.96 -11.97
C ALA A 37 12.12 -22.57 -10.62
N LEU A 38 10.80 -22.62 -10.35
CA LEU A 38 10.24 -23.19 -9.11
C LEU A 38 9.86 -24.67 -9.24
N ARG A 39 10.03 -25.30 -10.40
CA ARG A 39 9.60 -26.68 -10.67
C ARG A 39 10.05 -27.68 -9.60
N THR A 40 11.30 -27.61 -9.15
CA THR A 40 11.82 -28.53 -8.11
C THR A 40 11.12 -28.32 -6.78
N ILE A 41 10.79 -27.07 -6.43
CA ILE A 41 10.09 -26.72 -5.19
C ILE A 41 8.66 -27.29 -5.23
N GLU A 42 7.96 -27.16 -6.36
CA GLU A 42 6.62 -27.72 -6.56
C GLU A 42 6.59 -29.25 -6.39
N ILE A 43 7.57 -29.95 -6.98
CA ILE A 43 7.67 -31.42 -6.87
C ILE A 43 7.92 -31.82 -5.41
N VAL A 44 8.85 -31.16 -4.72
CA VAL A 44 9.12 -31.42 -3.30
C VAL A 44 7.89 -31.13 -2.45
N GLY A 45 7.12 -30.09 -2.76
CA GLY A 45 5.86 -29.76 -2.09
C GLY A 45 4.82 -30.89 -2.20
N MET A 46 4.61 -31.42 -3.40
CA MET A 46 3.71 -32.56 -3.62
C MET A 46 4.19 -33.82 -2.90
N GLU A 47 5.47 -34.18 -3.00
CA GLU A 47 6.05 -35.32 -2.27
C GLU A 47 5.90 -35.16 -0.76
N GLN A 48 6.07 -33.94 -0.24
CA GLN A 48 5.91 -33.67 1.18
C GLN A 48 4.44 -33.81 1.62
N GLY A 49 3.49 -33.33 0.82
CA GLY A 49 2.06 -33.52 1.06
C GLY A 49 1.67 -35.01 1.14
N ARG A 50 2.18 -35.82 0.21
CA ARG A 50 1.99 -37.29 0.24
C ARG A 50 2.56 -37.92 1.51
N ARG A 51 3.77 -37.53 1.91
CA ARG A 51 4.43 -38.04 3.13
C ARG A 51 3.71 -37.65 4.42
N TRP A 52 3.06 -36.49 4.46
CA TRP A 52 2.23 -36.07 5.58
C TRP A 52 0.84 -36.72 5.58
N GLY A 53 0.49 -37.44 4.51
CA GLY A 53 -0.85 -38.01 4.37
C GLY A 53 -1.91 -36.93 4.20
N CYS A 54 -1.61 -35.85 3.48
CA CYS A 54 -2.60 -34.85 3.12
C CYS A 54 -3.78 -35.52 2.37
N CYS A 55 -4.99 -35.04 2.64
CA CYS A 55 -6.21 -35.53 2.01
C CYS A 55 -6.26 -35.21 0.50
N THR A 56 -7.25 -35.77 -0.18
CA THR A 56 -7.56 -35.43 -1.56
C THR A 56 -8.34 -34.12 -1.66
N MET A 57 -8.45 -33.56 -2.86
CA MET A 57 -9.20 -32.34 -3.12
C MET A 57 -10.67 -32.47 -2.68
N ASN A 58 -11.31 -33.62 -2.96
CA ASN A 58 -12.71 -33.84 -2.60
C ASN A 58 -12.91 -34.08 -1.10
N GLU A 59 -12.04 -34.84 -0.44
CA GLU A 59 -12.06 -34.99 1.01
C GLU A 59 -11.92 -33.64 1.72
N PHE A 60 -11.03 -32.77 1.21
CA PHE A 60 -10.85 -31.42 1.75
C PHE A 60 -12.09 -30.54 1.53
N ARG A 61 -12.72 -30.63 0.36
CA ARG A 61 -13.98 -29.93 0.07
C ARG A 61 -15.10 -30.37 1.00
N GLU A 62 -15.27 -31.67 1.20
CA GLU A 62 -16.26 -32.23 2.12
C GLU A 62 -16.03 -31.76 3.56
N PHE A 63 -14.77 -31.79 4.03
CA PHE A 63 -14.40 -31.25 5.35
C PHE A 63 -14.81 -29.78 5.52
N LEU A 64 -14.65 -28.97 4.47
CA LEU A 64 -15.07 -27.57 4.45
C LEU A 64 -16.59 -27.39 4.26
N GLY A 65 -17.37 -28.46 4.09
CA GLY A 65 -18.80 -28.38 3.77
C GLY A 65 -19.06 -27.83 2.36
N LEU A 66 -18.18 -28.13 1.41
CA LEU A 66 -18.31 -27.85 -0.01
C LEU A 66 -18.78 -29.09 -0.76
N ALA A 67 -19.47 -28.90 -1.87
CA ALA A 67 -19.81 -30.00 -2.77
C ALA A 67 -18.53 -30.58 -3.39
N PRO A 68 -18.25 -31.89 -3.29
CA PRO A 68 -17.14 -32.51 -4.00
C PRO A 68 -17.33 -32.36 -5.51
N PHE A 69 -16.23 -32.23 -6.25
CA PHE A 69 -16.24 -32.23 -7.70
C PHE A 69 -16.64 -33.61 -8.22
N LYS A 70 -17.54 -33.66 -9.20
CA LYS A 70 -18.02 -34.92 -9.79
C LYS A 70 -17.20 -35.35 -11.01
N SER A 71 -16.41 -34.45 -11.57
CA SER A 71 -15.58 -34.71 -12.75
C SER A 71 -14.45 -33.69 -12.89
N PHE A 72 -13.39 -34.03 -13.63
CA PHE A 72 -12.28 -33.09 -13.90
C PHE A 72 -12.71 -31.80 -14.63
N PRO A 73 -13.65 -31.82 -15.60
CA PRO A 73 -14.17 -30.59 -16.22
C PRO A 73 -14.98 -29.67 -15.29
N GLU A 74 -15.46 -30.19 -14.15
CA GLU A 74 -16.09 -29.36 -13.11
C GLU A 74 -15.04 -28.64 -12.25
N TRP A 75 -13.88 -29.27 -12.07
CA TRP A 75 -12.75 -28.71 -11.33
C TRP A 75 -11.97 -27.67 -12.13
N SER A 76 -11.74 -27.92 -13.43
CA SER A 76 -11.13 -26.94 -14.34
C SER A 76 -11.81 -26.90 -15.70
N THR A 77 -12.22 -25.71 -16.12
CA THR A 77 -12.80 -25.43 -17.43
C THR A 77 -11.78 -25.56 -18.56
N ASN A 78 -10.47 -25.61 -18.26
CA ASN A 78 -9.46 -25.96 -19.24
C ASN A 78 -9.48 -27.47 -19.52
N LEU A 79 -10.09 -27.85 -20.64
CA LEU A 79 -10.27 -29.24 -21.05
C LEU A 79 -8.95 -30.00 -21.23
N GLU A 80 -7.85 -29.31 -21.56
CA GLU A 80 -6.54 -29.95 -21.67
C GLU A 80 -6.01 -30.36 -20.30
N ILE A 81 -6.12 -29.46 -19.31
CA ILE A 81 -5.74 -29.72 -17.92
C ILE A 81 -6.60 -30.83 -17.32
N ALA A 82 -7.91 -30.72 -17.48
CA ALA A 82 -8.86 -31.73 -17.00
C ALA A 82 -8.54 -33.12 -17.56
N ARG A 83 -8.27 -33.23 -18.87
CA ARG A 83 -7.90 -34.49 -19.52
C ARG A 83 -6.56 -35.03 -19.02
N MET A 84 -5.56 -34.18 -18.86
CA MET A 84 -4.24 -34.62 -18.36
C MET A 84 -4.33 -35.11 -16.91
N ALA A 85 -5.11 -34.43 -16.06
CA ALA A 85 -5.37 -34.87 -14.70
C ALA A 85 -6.14 -36.20 -14.68
N GLU A 86 -7.13 -36.39 -15.55
CA GLU A 86 -7.86 -37.65 -15.69
C GLU A 86 -6.94 -38.83 -16.07
N LEU A 87 -5.99 -38.61 -16.99
CA LEU A 87 -4.99 -39.62 -17.35
C LEU A 87 -4.03 -39.96 -16.21
N LEU A 88 -3.71 -39.00 -15.33
CA LEU A 88 -2.79 -39.19 -14.22
C LEU A 88 -3.46 -39.82 -13.00
N TYR A 89 -4.66 -39.37 -12.65
CA TYR A 89 -5.36 -39.72 -11.41
C TYR A 89 -6.46 -40.78 -11.61
N GLY A 90 -6.95 -40.96 -12.83
CA GLY A 90 -8.01 -41.91 -13.21
C GLY A 90 -9.41 -41.52 -12.73
N HIS A 91 -9.57 -41.09 -11.48
CA HIS A 91 -10.83 -40.68 -10.88
C HIS A 91 -10.68 -39.34 -10.15
N ILE A 92 -11.72 -38.50 -10.17
CA ILE A 92 -11.68 -37.16 -9.57
C ILE A 92 -11.39 -37.19 -8.07
N ASP A 93 -11.87 -38.23 -7.36
CA ASP A 93 -11.61 -38.40 -5.92
C ASP A 93 -10.15 -38.70 -5.59
N ASN A 94 -9.34 -39.12 -6.58
CA ASN A 94 -7.90 -39.34 -6.41
C ASN A 94 -7.08 -38.07 -6.61
N LEU A 95 -7.68 -36.95 -7.01
CA LEU A 95 -6.98 -35.69 -7.23
C LEU A 95 -6.37 -35.20 -5.92
N GLU A 96 -5.04 -35.11 -5.87
CA GLU A 96 -4.33 -34.63 -4.69
C GLU A 96 -4.65 -33.17 -4.37
N LEU A 97 -4.64 -32.83 -3.08
CA LEU A 97 -4.99 -31.48 -2.61
C LEU A 97 -4.12 -30.38 -3.23
N TYR A 98 -2.80 -30.55 -3.25
CA TYR A 98 -1.89 -29.49 -3.73
C TYR A 98 -2.12 -29.10 -5.20
N PRO A 99 -2.04 -30.02 -6.19
CA PRO A 99 -2.36 -29.69 -7.58
C PRO A 99 -3.83 -29.33 -7.75
N GLY A 100 -4.74 -29.93 -6.96
CA GLY A 100 -6.16 -29.60 -6.94
C GLY A 100 -6.42 -28.13 -6.62
N LEU A 101 -5.75 -27.56 -5.60
CA LEU A 101 -5.86 -26.15 -5.23
C LEU A 101 -5.22 -25.22 -6.27
N GLN A 102 -4.06 -25.58 -6.82
CA GLN A 102 -3.31 -24.73 -7.76
C GLN A 102 -4.02 -24.58 -9.11
N ALA A 103 -4.76 -25.60 -9.54
CA ALA A 103 -5.43 -25.65 -10.84
C ALA A 103 -6.97 -25.63 -10.76
N GLU A 104 -7.54 -25.42 -9.56
CA GLU A 104 -8.96 -25.08 -9.43
C GLU A 104 -9.24 -23.76 -10.16
N ASP A 105 -10.31 -23.73 -10.93
CA ASP A 105 -10.72 -22.50 -11.60
C ASP A 105 -10.98 -21.37 -10.60
N CYS A 106 -10.44 -20.19 -10.93
CA CYS A 106 -10.63 -19.02 -10.10
C CYS A 106 -12.08 -18.55 -10.13
N MET A 107 -12.56 -18.07 -8.98
CA MET A 107 -13.86 -17.42 -8.92
C MET A 107 -13.87 -16.19 -9.84
N PRO A 108 -15.00 -15.89 -10.50
CA PRO A 108 -15.12 -14.68 -11.30
C PRO A 108 -14.88 -13.45 -10.43
N LEU A 109 -14.22 -12.45 -11.01
CA LEU A 109 -14.07 -11.15 -10.37
C LEU A 109 -15.45 -10.52 -10.20
N GLY A 110 -15.72 -10.00 -9.01
CA GLY A 110 -16.97 -9.34 -8.66
C GLY A 110 -16.76 -8.31 -7.56
N PRO A 111 -17.78 -7.51 -7.21
CA PRO A 111 -17.67 -6.43 -6.23
C PRO A 111 -17.12 -6.85 -4.85
N GLU A 112 -17.20 -8.14 -4.52
CA GLU A 112 -16.82 -8.72 -3.23
C GLU A 112 -15.64 -9.72 -3.32
N SER A 113 -15.08 -9.96 -4.51
CA SER A 113 -14.01 -10.97 -4.71
C SER A 113 -12.70 -10.32 -5.16
N GLY A 114 -11.73 -10.24 -4.23
CA GLY A 114 -10.39 -9.69 -4.46
C GLY A 114 -9.24 -10.67 -4.22
N ILE A 115 -9.52 -11.91 -3.81
CA ILE A 115 -8.48 -12.93 -3.50
C ILE A 115 -7.99 -13.64 -4.77
N CYS A 116 -8.74 -13.51 -5.89
CA CYS A 116 -8.38 -13.98 -7.23
C CYS A 116 -8.01 -15.48 -7.32
N GLY A 117 -8.53 -16.32 -6.42
CA GLY A 117 -8.24 -17.76 -6.35
C GLY A 117 -9.48 -18.64 -6.54
N GLY A 118 -9.25 -19.96 -6.49
CA GLY A 118 -10.31 -20.96 -6.48
C GLY A 118 -11.23 -20.84 -5.25
N TYR A 119 -12.44 -21.40 -5.34
CA TYR A 119 -13.42 -21.30 -4.27
C TYR A 119 -12.95 -22.05 -3.01
N THR A 120 -12.39 -23.25 -3.17
CA THR A 120 -11.85 -24.03 -2.05
C THR A 120 -10.71 -23.28 -1.35
N MET A 121 -9.75 -22.76 -2.12
CA MET A 121 -8.62 -21.99 -1.58
C MET A 121 -9.10 -20.73 -0.85
N THR A 122 -10.02 -19.97 -1.44
CA THR A 122 -10.50 -18.73 -0.84
C THR A 122 -11.26 -18.98 0.46
N ARG A 123 -12.12 -20.01 0.50
CA ARG A 123 -12.87 -20.35 1.72
C ARG A 123 -11.94 -20.71 2.87
N VAL A 124 -10.90 -21.51 2.62
CA VAL A 124 -9.96 -21.89 3.69
C VAL A 124 -9.11 -20.71 4.14
N ILE A 125 -8.59 -19.88 3.22
CA ILE A 125 -7.80 -18.70 3.59
C ILE A 125 -8.62 -17.75 4.47
N LEU A 126 -9.89 -17.53 4.14
CA LEU A 126 -10.77 -16.68 4.95
C LEU A 126 -11.05 -17.29 6.33
N ALA A 127 -11.30 -18.59 6.41
CA ALA A 127 -11.49 -19.27 7.69
C ALA A 127 -10.21 -19.23 8.56
N ASP A 128 -9.05 -19.49 7.95
CA ASP A 128 -7.75 -19.46 8.62
C ASP A 128 -7.39 -18.04 9.10
N ALA A 129 -7.60 -17.02 8.28
CA ALA A 129 -7.39 -15.62 8.68
C ALA A 129 -8.25 -15.23 9.90
N ILE A 130 -9.50 -15.68 9.95
CA ILE A 130 -10.40 -15.48 11.10
C ILE A 130 -9.84 -16.18 12.34
N VAL A 131 -9.37 -17.42 12.21
CA VAL A 131 -8.81 -18.19 13.34
C VAL A 131 -7.48 -17.61 13.81
N LEU A 132 -6.60 -17.15 12.91
CA LEU A 132 -5.34 -16.49 13.26
C LEU A 132 -5.55 -15.22 14.07
N VAL A 133 -6.53 -14.39 13.69
CA VAL A 133 -6.83 -13.15 14.42
C VAL A 133 -7.56 -13.44 15.74
N HIS A 134 -8.64 -14.24 15.71
CA HIS A 134 -9.43 -14.51 16.91
C HIS A 134 -8.75 -15.46 17.91
N GLY A 135 -7.81 -16.29 17.44
CA GLY A 135 -7.05 -17.22 18.26
C GLY A 135 -5.88 -16.58 18.98
N ASP A 136 -5.48 -15.36 18.61
CA ASP A 136 -4.39 -14.64 19.24
C ASP A 136 -4.90 -13.69 20.32
N ARG A 137 -4.41 -13.88 21.55
CA ARG A 137 -4.71 -12.98 22.67
C ARG A 137 -4.34 -11.52 22.36
N PHE A 138 -3.28 -11.28 21.59
CA PHE A 138 -2.77 -9.94 21.30
C PHE A 138 -3.67 -9.14 20.35
N TYR A 139 -4.48 -9.82 19.54
CA TYR A 139 -5.51 -9.17 18.71
C TYR A 139 -6.89 -9.14 19.37
N MET A 140 -7.07 -9.87 20.48
CA MET A 140 -8.33 -9.99 21.19
C MET A 140 -8.25 -9.36 22.59
N THR A 141 -8.00 -10.16 23.63
CA THR A 141 -8.11 -9.73 25.03
C THR A 141 -7.02 -8.77 25.47
N ASP A 142 -5.83 -8.87 24.87
CA ASP A 142 -4.65 -8.10 25.26
C ASP A 142 -4.46 -6.85 24.40
N PHE A 143 -5.34 -6.62 23.41
CA PHE A 143 -5.36 -5.41 22.58
C PHE A 143 -5.95 -4.22 23.36
N THR A 144 -5.20 -3.76 24.36
CA THR A 144 -5.62 -2.70 25.29
C THR A 144 -4.55 -1.63 25.44
N SER A 145 -4.95 -0.43 25.87
CA SER A 145 -4.02 0.67 26.17
C SER A 145 -3.07 0.36 27.33
N ALA A 146 -3.40 -0.61 28.19
CA ALA A 146 -2.50 -1.06 29.26
C ALA A 146 -1.26 -1.78 28.70
N ASN A 147 -1.45 -2.60 27.65
CA ASN A 147 -0.38 -3.37 27.03
C ASN A 147 0.31 -2.62 25.88
N LEU A 148 -0.43 -1.84 25.10
CA LEU A 148 0.06 -1.13 23.91
C LEU A 148 0.35 0.36 24.15
N THR A 149 0.08 0.88 25.36
CA THR A 149 -0.02 2.32 25.64
C THR A 149 -1.17 3.01 24.90
N SER A 150 -1.55 4.20 25.36
CA SER A 150 -2.53 5.03 24.64
C SER A 150 -2.07 5.41 23.23
N TRP A 151 -0.76 5.59 23.04
CA TRP A 151 -0.20 5.91 21.72
C TRP A 151 -0.24 4.69 20.78
N GLY A 152 0.20 3.52 21.25
CA GLY A 152 0.28 2.33 20.38
C GLY A 152 -1.09 1.83 19.94
N ILE A 153 -2.10 1.86 20.81
CA ILE A 153 -3.46 1.49 20.40
C ILE A 153 -4.06 2.47 19.38
N GLN A 154 -3.76 3.78 19.52
CA GLN A 154 -4.15 4.79 18.52
C GLN A 154 -3.39 4.62 17.21
N ASP A 155 -2.13 4.19 17.28
CA ASP A 155 -1.33 3.96 16.08
C ASP A 155 -1.83 2.77 15.25
N CYS A 156 -2.25 1.71 15.93
CA CYS A 156 -2.87 0.53 15.31
C CYS A 156 -4.34 0.74 14.93
N ALA A 157 -4.95 1.87 15.32
CA ALA A 157 -6.34 2.14 15.02
C ALA A 157 -6.53 2.45 13.53
N ARG A 158 -7.51 1.77 12.93
CA ARG A 158 -7.88 1.95 11.53
C ARG A 158 -8.38 3.37 11.29
N ASN A 159 -7.74 4.09 10.37
CA ASN A 159 -8.18 5.41 9.93
C ASN A 159 -8.79 5.35 8.52
N LEU A 160 -10.11 5.49 8.42
CA LEU A 160 -10.82 5.47 7.13
C LEU A 160 -10.50 6.69 6.24
N ASP A 161 -10.11 7.81 6.84
CA ASP A 161 -9.84 9.08 6.16
C ASP A 161 -8.36 9.19 5.75
N ASN A 162 -7.76 8.09 5.32
CA ASN A 162 -6.35 8.02 4.92
C ASN A 162 -6.13 8.06 3.40
N GLY A 163 -7.18 8.28 2.61
CA GLY A 163 -7.13 8.28 1.15
C GLY A 163 -7.07 6.88 0.51
N ALA A 164 -7.10 5.81 1.30
CA ALA A 164 -6.98 4.43 0.85
C ALA A 164 -7.92 3.48 1.63
N PHE A 165 -9.12 3.95 1.99
CA PHE A 165 -10.18 3.15 2.63
C PHE A 165 -9.77 2.47 3.95
N GLY A 166 -8.82 3.06 4.67
CA GLY A 166 -8.31 2.54 5.94
C GLY A 166 -7.42 1.31 5.82
N VAL A 167 -6.71 1.15 4.69
CA VAL A 167 -5.55 0.24 4.63
C VAL A 167 -4.35 0.85 5.35
N GLU A 168 -3.56 0.05 6.06
CA GLU A 168 -2.46 0.58 6.90
C GLU A 168 -1.11 0.73 6.16
N GLN A 169 -0.93 0.06 5.01
CA GLN A 169 0.31 0.13 4.23
C GLN A 169 0.78 1.56 3.88
N PRO A 170 -0.10 2.53 3.55
CA PRO A 170 0.32 3.91 3.28
C PRO A 170 0.97 4.56 4.48
N ARG A 171 0.51 4.27 5.70
CA ARG A 171 1.11 4.79 6.94
C ARG A 171 2.57 4.35 7.05
N LEU A 172 2.86 3.07 6.78
CA LEU A 172 4.22 2.54 6.78
C LEU A 172 5.09 3.27 5.75
N LEU A 173 4.62 3.38 4.50
CA LEU A 173 5.38 4.00 3.42
C LEU A 173 5.62 5.49 3.67
N PHE A 174 4.63 6.25 4.15
CA PHE A 174 4.79 7.67 4.42
C PHE A 174 5.70 7.95 5.62
N ARG A 175 5.80 7.04 6.59
CA ARG A 175 6.73 7.17 7.73
C ARG A 175 8.17 6.89 7.36
N HIS A 176 8.40 5.87 6.53
CA HIS A 176 9.74 5.38 6.26
C HIS A 176 10.33 5.89 4.94
N LEU A 177 9.50 6.31 3.99
CA LEU A 177 9.92 6.87 2.71
C LEU A 177 9.19 8.20 2.41
N PRO A 178 9.23 9.20 3.33
CA PRO A 178 8.47 10.45 3.20
C PRO A 178 8.88 11.30 1.99
N ARG A 179 10.09 11.10 1.47
CA ARG A 179 10.59 11.78 0.27
C ARG A 179 10.09 11.15 -1.03
N HIS A 180 9.67 9.89 -1.00
CA HIS A 180 9.39 9.09 -2.19
C HIS A 180 7.91 8.83 -2.41
N CYS A 181 7.04 9.11 -1.44
CA CYS A 181 5.61 8.93 -1.56
C CYS A 181 4.89 10.19 -1.08
N SER A 182 4.31 10.97 -1.99
CA SER A 182 3.39 12.06 -1.60
C SER A 182 2.08 11.47 -1.05
N GLY A 183 1.40 12.21 -0.17
CA GLY A 183 0.18 11.74 0.50
C GLY A 183 -0.97 11.36 -0.45
N ASN A 184 -0.97 11.88 -1.68
CA ASN A 184 -1.93 11.55 -2.73
C ASN A 184 -1.40 10.56 -3.79
N SER A 185 -0.18 10.04 -3.64
CA SER A 185 0.43 9.13 -4.61
C SER A 185 -0.24 7.76 -4.58
N VAL A 186 -0.64 7.23 -5.74
CA VAL A 186 -1.18 5.86 -5.82
C VAL A 186 -0.17 4.79 -5.49
N TYR A 187 1.13 5.05 -5.67
CA TYR A 187 2.20 4.13 -5.25
C TYR A 187 2.32 4.05 -3.73
N GLY A 188 1.93 5.11 -3.01
CA GLY A 188 1.86 5.10 -1.55
C GLY A 188 0.53 4.54 -1.03
N LEU A 189 -0.58 4.92 -1.68
CA LEU A 189 -1.93 4.58 -1.25
C LEU A 189 -2.33 3.14 -1.60
N PHE A 190 -1.91 2.63 -2.76
CA PHE A 190 -2.31 1.33 -3.30
C PHE A 190 -1.11 0.55 -3.88
N PRO A 191 -0.05 0.26 -3.11
CA PRO A 191 1.21 -0.31 -3.63
C PRO A 191 1.09 -1.72 -4.22
N PHE A 192 -0.02 -2.42 -3.98
CA PHE A 192 -0.30 -3.76 -4.51
C PHE A 192 -1.16 -3.77 -5.78
N PHE A 193 -1.50 -2.60 -6.31
CA PHE A 193 -2.19 -2.47 -7.58
C PHE A 193 -1.36 -1.61 -8.54
N THR A 194 -1.33 -1.99 -9.80
CA THR A 194 -0.68 -1.15 -10.83
C THR A 194 -1.44 0.17 -10.96
N PRO A 195 -0.78 1.29 -11.31
CA PRO A 195 -1.46 2.58 -11.47
C PRO A 195 -2.63 2.54 -12.47
N VAL A 196 -2.54 1.69 -13.49
CA VAL A 196 -3.60 1.46 -14.47
C VAL A 196 -4.82 0.83 -13.82
N ALA A 197 -4.64 -0.25 -13.03
CA ALA A 197 -5.72 -0.91 -12.31
C ALA A 197 -6.34 0.01 -11.25
N VAL A 198 -5.52 0.78 -10.54
CA VAL A 198 -6.01 1.78 -9.56
C VAL A 198 -6.88 2.82 -10.26
N LYS A 199 -6.45 3.36 -11.41
CA LYS A 199 -7.24 4.34 -12.17
C LYS A 199 -8.61 3.78 -12.57
N GLU A 200 -8.66 2.54 -13.06
CA GLU A 200 -9.90 1.87 -13.40
C GLU A 200 -10.81 1.68 -12.18
N ASN A 201 -10.26 1.17 -11.08
CA ASN A 201 -10.98 0.95 -9.82
C ASN A 201 -11.55 2.26 -9.25
N LEU A 202 -10.74 3.32 -9.17
CA LEU A 202 -11.19 4.63 -8.68
C LEU A 202 -12.28 5.24 -9.57
N THR A 203 -12.21 5.01 -10.89
CA THR A 203 -13.25 5.44 -11.85
C THR A 203 -14.55 4.67 -11.62
N ASN A 204 -14.47 3.35 -11.43
CA ASN A 204 -15.62 2.50 -11.13
C ASN A 204 -16.28 2.86 -9.79
N LEU A 205 -15.49 3.25 -8.80
CA LEU A 205 -15.94 3.75 -7.50
C LEU A 205 -16.47 5.20 -7.55
N LYS A 206 -16.40 5.88 -8.71
CA LYS A 206 -16.84 7.26 -8.92
C LYS A 206 -16.12 8.27 -8.02
N LEU A 207 -14.84 8.02 -7.74
CA LEU A 207 -14.01 8.94 -6.97
C LEU A 207 -13.36 9.98 -7.89
N ASN A 208 -13.13 11.17 -7.34
CA ASN A 208 -12.50 12.24 -8.08
C ASN A 208 -11.00 11.94 -8.28
N LEU A 209 -10.62 11.59 -9.51
CA LEU A 209 -9.24 11.27 -9.87
C LEU A 209 -8.25 12.41 -9.63
N SER A 210 -8.70 13.68 -9.61
CA SER A 210 -7.81 14.82 -9.30
C SER A 210 -7.28 14.81 -7.87
N ASN A 211 -7.90 14.04 -6.97
CA ASN A 211 -7.40 13.84 -5.60
C ASN A 211 -6.21 12.86 -5.55
N TYR A 212 -5.87 12.19 -6.66
CA TYR A 212 -4.85 11.14 -6.71
C TYR A 212 -3.78 11.48 -7.75
N ASN A 213 -2.52 11.30 -7.37
CA ASN A 213 -1.41 11.35 -8.31
C ASN A 213 -1.10 9.94 -8.83
N LEU A 214 -1.36 9.72 -10.12
CA LEU A 214 -1.11 8.46 -10.83
C LEU A 214 0.33 8.35 -11.36
N GLU A 215 1.11 9.42 -11.32
CA GLU A 215 2.47 9.42 -11.82
C GLU A 215 3.41 8.67 -10.88
N ARG A 216 4.45 8.09 -11.48
CA ARG A 216 5.52 7.46 -10.72
C ARG A 216 6.24 8.50 -9.85
N PRO A 217 6.33 8.29 -8.53
CA PRO A 217 6.91 9.27 -7.63
C PRO A 217 8.39 9.50 -7.92
N LYS A 218 8.82 10.74 -7.73
CA LYS A 218 10.23 11.13 -7.77
C LYS A 218 10.67 11.54 -6.36
N PRO A 219 11.89 11.18 -5.93
CA PRO A 219 12.37 11.56 -4.61
C PRO A 219 12.44 13.08 -4.49
N LYS A 220 11.83 13.62 -3.43
CA LYS A 220 12.02 15.02 -3.05
C LYS A 220 13.50 15.25 -2.68
N PRO A 221 14.06 16.45 -2.92
CA PRO A 221 15.41 16.77 -2.48
C PRO A 221 15.59 16.60 -0.97
N ILE A 222 16.81 16.25 -0.54
CA ILE A 222 17.15 16.16 0.88
C ILE A 222 17.18 17.59 1.45
N PRO A 223 16.44 17.89 2.52
CA PRO A 223 16.52 19.19 3.18
C PRO A 223 17.94 19.46 3.68
N ILE A 224 18.49 20.62 3.31
CA ILE A 224 19.77 21.09 3.83
C ILE A 224 19.47 21.95 5.06
N VAL A 225 19.92 21.50 6.23
CA VAL A 225 19.73 22.23 7.48
C VAL A 225 20.80 23.33 7.59
N ILE A 226 20.35 24.58 7.71
CA ILE A 226 21.21 25.75 7.87
C ILE A 226 21.09 26.26 9.30
N ASN A 227 22.22 26.38 9.99
CA ASN A 227 22.27 26.78 11.41
C ASN A 227 23.08 28.08 11.67
N MET A 228 23.61 28.71 10.62
CA MET A 228 24.37 29.97 10.74
C MET A 228 23.47 31.16 10.42
N ILE A 229 23.47 32.18 11.28
CA ILE A 229 22.64 33.38 11.12
C ILE A 229 22.88 34.07 9.78
N SER A 230 24.14 34.21 9.35
CA SER A 230 24.48 34.82 8.06
C SER A 230 23.91 34.04 6.87
N ALA A 231 23.94 32.71 6.93
CA ALA A 231 23.36 31.85 5.90
C ALA A 231 21.82 31.89 5.91
N ILE A 232 21.20 31.94 7.10
CA ILE A 232 19.75 32.14 7.23
C ILE A 232 19.36 33.48 6.61
N GLN A 233 20.05 34.57 6.94
CA GLN A 233 19.80 35.89 6.36
C GLN A 233 19.97 35.88 4.83
N TYR A 234 20.99 35.20 4.31
CA TYR A 234 21.19 35.05 2.88
C TYR A 234 20.00 34.36 2.21
N VAL A 235 19.59 33.19 2.70
CA VAL A 235 18.46 32.42 2.15
C VAL A 235 17.15 33.19 2.22
N PHE A 236 16.87 33.84 3.36
CA PHE A 236 15.61 34.58 3.55
C PHE A 236 15.55 35.89 2.75
N ASN A 237 16.69 36.46 2.36
CA ASN A 237 16.73 37.67 1.54
C ASN A 237 16.65 37.39 0.03
N ASP A 238 17.00 36.19 -0.43
CA ASP A 238 16.94 35.81 -1.85
C ASP A 238 15.71 34.94 -2.18
N TYR A 239 14.56 35.60 -2.26
CA TYR A 239 13.27 35.01 -2.63
C TYR A 239 13.18 34.59 -4.10
N ASN A 240 14.16 34.94 -4.95
CA ASN A 240 14.17 34.51 -6.35
C ASN A 240 14.68 33.08 -6.47
N ILE A 241 15.71 32.75 -5.69
CA ILE A 241 16.31 31.41 -5.66
C ILE A 241 15.58 30.50 -4.67
N TYR A 242 15.27 30.99 -3.46
CA TYR A 242 14.69 30.18 -2.39
C TYR A 242 13.19 30.45 -2.26
N LYS A 243 12.40 29.41 -2.53
CA LYS A 243 10.94 29.43 -2.49
C LYS A 243 10.42 28.81 -1.19
N GLN A 244 9.21 29.19 -0.78
CA GLN A 244 8.57 28.65 0.41
C GLN A 244 8.16 27.19 0.22
N THR A 245 8.40 26.36 1.24
CA THR A 245 8.21 24.90 1.13
C THR A 245 6.77 24.43 1.36
N TYR A 246 5.90 25.28 1.90
CA TYR A 246 4.53 24.94 2.30
C TYR A 246 3.47 25.45 1.32
N MET A 247 3.86 26.13 0.22
CA MET A 247 2.92 26.79 -0.68
C MET A 247 1.90 25.81 -1.26
N ASP A 248 2.35 24.66 -1.76
CA ASP A 248 1.47 23.67 -2.39
C ASP A 248 0.41 23.14 -1.40
N ASP A 249 0.84 22.81 -0.18
CA ASP A 249 -0.03 22.34 0.89
C ASP A 249 -1.02 23.45 1.32
N MET A 250 -0.55 24.69 1.45
CA MET A 250 -1.41 25.82 1.83
C MET A 250 -2.41 26.15 0.73
N ASN A 251 -2.02 26.10 -0.54
CA ASN A 251 -2.93 26.26 -1.67
C ASN A 251 -4.01 25.18 -1.65
N LEU A 252 -3.65 23.93 -1.37
CA LEU A 252 -4.63 22.85 -1.23
C LEU A 252 -5.62 23.12 -0.09
N LEU A 253 -5.13 23.48 1.09
CA LEU A 253 -5.95 23.73 2.29
C LEU A 253 -6.87 24.96 2.16
N THR A 254 -6.49 25.93 1.33
CA THR A 254 -7.19 27.22 1.19
C THR A 254 -7.83 27.41 -0.17
N GLN A 255 -8.01 26.32 -0.93
CA GLN A 255 -8.68 26.32 -2.24
C GLN A 255 -8.04 27.30 -3.25
N GLY A 256 -6.71 27.33 -3.27
CA GLY A 256 -5.90 28.12 -4.20
C GLY A 256 -5.55 29.53 -3.72
N TYR A 257 -5.95 29.92 -2.50
CA TYR A 257 -5.62 31.24 -1.98
C TYR A 257 -4.17 31.33 -1.47
N GLY A 258 -3.71 30.29 -0.77
CA GLY A 258 -2.47 30.22 0.00
C GLY A 258 -2.66 30.60 1.47
N PHE A 259 -1.57 30.91 2.18
CA PHE A 259 -1.61 31.40 3.56
C PHE A 259 -0.82 32.70 3.69
N MET A 260 -1.19 33.52 4.68
CA MET A 260 -0.53 34.80 4.94
C MET A 260 0.96 34.58 5.21
N LEU A 261 1.83 35.34 4.54
CA LEU A 261 3.30 35.18 4.55
C LEU A 261 3.83 33.96 3.77
N SER A 262 2.96 33.20 3.13
CA SER A 262 3.38 31.99 2.41
C SER A 262 3.67 32.20 0.93
N PHE A 263 3.63 33.45 0.44
CA PHE A 263 3.76 33.78 -0.97
C PHE A 263 5.21 33.96 -1.44
N ASP A 264 5.57 33.33 -2.56
CA ASP A 264 6.85 33.56 -3.25
C ASP A 264 6.86 34.88 -4.04
N GLU A 265 5.68 35.39 -4.37
CA GLU A 265 5.49 36.67 -5.02
C GLU A 265 5.69 37.80 -4.01
N LYS A 266 6.78 38.55 -4.15
CA LYS A 266 7.17 39.62 -3.21
C LYS A 266 6.06 40.63 -2.96
N GLU A 267 5.34 41.02 -4.00
CA GLU A 267 4.28 42.04 -3.91
C GLU A 267 3.15 41.56 -3.00
N LYS A 268 2.60 40.38 -3.29
CA LYS A 268 1.54 39.74 -2.49
C LYS A 268 2.02 39.47 -1.06
N HIS A 269 3.23 38.92 -0.91
CA HIS A 269 3.83 38.67 0.42
C HIS A 269 3.98 39.95 1.25
N SER A 270 4.42 41.06 0.64
CA SER A 270 4.68 42.32 1.36
C SER A 270 3.39 42.98 1.84
N VAL A 271 2.32 42.93 1.03
CA VAL A 271 1.00 43.44 1.40
C VAL A 271 0.44 42.65 2.59
N ASP A 272 0.47 41.32 2.51
CA ASP A 272 0.04 40.45 3.60
C ASP A 272 0.86 40.70 4.86
N ARG A 273 2.19 40.73 4.74
CA ARG A 273 3.05 41.02 5.90
C ARG A 273 2.72 42.36 6.56
N ALA A 274 2.47 43.40 5.77
CA ALA A 274 2.07 44.70 6.30
C ALA A 274 0.72 44.63 7.02
N MET A 275 -0.25 43.88 6.49
CA MET A 275 -1.54 43.66 7.15
C MET A 275 -1.37 42.94 8.51
N ALA A 276 -0.55 41.89 8.58
CA ALA A 276 -0.28 41.17 9.85
C ALA A 276 0.38 42.11 10.87
N LEU A 277 1.39 42.87 10.42
CA LEU A 277 2.10 43.80 11.29
C LEU A 277 1.17 44.90 11.81
N ASN A 278 0.29 45.45 10.97
CA ASN A 278 -0.68 46.45 11.40
C ASN A 278 -1.73 45.87 12.37
N ALA A 279 -2.13 44.60 12.20
CA ALA A 279 -3.07 43.95 13.10
C ALA A 279 -2.45 43.65 14.49
N LEU A 280 -1.19 43.20 14.51
CA LEU A 280 -0.45 42.90 15.74
C LEU A 280 0.05 44.17 16.45
N PHE A 281 0.41 45.19 15.68
CA PHE A 281 0.94 46.47 16.15
C PHE A 281 0.16 47.63 15.51
N PRO A 282 -1.08 47.87 15.95
CA PRO A 282 -1.93 48.93 15.40
C PRO A 282 -1.39 50.33 15.66
N ASP A 283 -0.51 50.49 16.66
CA ASP A 283 0.17 51.74 16.98
C ASP A 283 1.58 51.77 16.36
N GLN A 284 1.83 52.71 15.44
CA GLN A 284 3.09 52.82 14.70
C GLN A 284 4.32 53.03 15.61
N ALA A 285 4.12 53.48 16.85
CA ALA A 285 5.19 53.62 17.84
C ALA A 285 5.82 52.27 18.24
N MET A 286 5.06 51.17 18.22
CA MET A 286 5.51 49.84 18.64
C MET A 286 6.35 49.13 17.57
N ILE A 287 6.15 49.45 16.29
CA ILE A 287 6.88 48.84 15.16
C ILE A 287 8.37 49.24 15.18
N LYS A 288 8.71 50.44 15.68
CA LYS A 288 10.10 50.93 15.77
C LYS A 288 10.98 50.10 16.72
N VAL A 289 10.39 49.39 17.68
CA VAL A 289 11.13 48.56 18.65
C VAL A 289 11.55 47.22 18.03
N VAL A 290 10.80 46.72 17.04
CA VAL A 290 11.03 45.41 16.39
C VAL A 290 12.14 45.47 15.34
N HIS A 291 12.34 46.62 14.69
CA HIS A 291 13.40 46.82 13.70
C HIS A 291 14.75 47.25 14.28
N ALA A 292 14.82 47.50 15.60
CA ALA A 292 16.01 48.02 16.28
C ALA A 292 16.87 46.93 16.99
N LYS A 293 16.60 45.64 16.73
CA LYS A 293 17.39 44.52 17.25
C LYS A 293 17.67 43.49 16.16
#